data_AF-F4KLF9-F1
#
_entry.id   AF-F4KLF9-F1
#
_cell.length_a   1.000
_cell.length_b   1.000
_cell.length_c   1.000
_cell.angle_alpha   90.00
_cell.angle_beta   90.00
_cell.angle_gamma   90.00
#
_symmetry.space_group_name_H-M   'P 1'
#
loop_
_entity.id
_entity.type
_entity.pdbx_description
1 polymer ?
#
loop_
_entity_poly.entity_id
_entity_poly.type
_entity_poly.pdbx_seq_one_letter_code
_entity_poly.pdbx_strand_id
1 'polypeptide(L)'
;MRKHLYLLTLLLALTLGASAQKFALVDMQYILKNIPNYEMMNEQLETVSKRWQQEVKTLQDKAETLYKKYQSDLVFLTAEQKRQREEEIVKTEQQATELQGKYFGPEGELFERRSKMVKPLQDEIWQAIKEIASQSGFQLVLDRSTAGIVFANPSIDISDQVLEKLGYGRAH
;
A
#
# COMPACT_ATOMS: atom_id res chain seq x y z
N MET A 1 -45.74 -44.05 -23.13
CA MET A 1 -45.77 -43.37 -21.81
C MET A 1 -44.50 -43.64 -21.01
N ARG A 2 -44.13 -44.88 -20.69
CA ARG A 2 -42.92 -45.21 -19.90
C ARG A 2 -41.59 -44.65 -20.45
N LYS A 3 -41.37 -44.73 -21.77
CA LYS A 3 -40.18 -44.17 -22.44
C LYS A 3 -40.01 -42.65 -22.28
N HIS A 4 -41.12 -41.90 -22.20
CA HIS A 4 -41.09 -40.46 -21.98
C HIS A 4 -40.82 -40.12 -20.51
N LEU A 5 -41.25 -40.98 -19.58
CA LEU A 5 -40.95 -40.85 -18.15
C LEU A 5 -39.45 -41.02 -17.88
N TYR A 6 -38.80 -42.02 -18.49
CA TYR A 6 -37.35 -42.21 -18.38
C TYR A 6 -36.54 -41.04 -18.96
N LEU A 7 -36.99 -40.50 -20.09
CA LEU A 7 -36.37 -39.33 -20.73
C LEU A 7 -36.50 -38.07 -19.84
N LEU A 8 -37.66 -37.87 -19.22
CA LEU A 8 -37.91 -36.75 -18.30
C LEU A 8 -37.04 -36.87 -17.04
N THR A 9 -36.92 -38.07 -16.45
CA THR A 9 -36.04 -38.30 -15.29
C THR A 9 -34.57 -38.11 -15.61
N LEU A 10 -34.13 -38.49 -16.82
CA LEU A 10 -32.75 -38.27 -17.27
C LEU A 10 -32.47 -36.77 -17.48
N LEU A 11 -33.43 -36.03 -18.04
CA LEU A 11 -33.32 -34.57 -18.20
C LEU A 11 -33.25 -33.86 -16.84
N LEU A 12 -34.05 -34.29 -15.87
CA LEU A 12 -34.04 -33.71 -14.53
C LEU A 12 -32.72 -34.00 -13.80
N ALA A 13 -32.19 -35.22 -13.94
CA ALA A 13 -30.89 -35.60 -13.37
C ALA A 13 -29.72 -34.77 -13.94
N LEU A 14 -29.78 -34.39 -15.22
CA LEU A 14 -28.78 -33.52 -15.85
C LEU A 14 -28.75 -32.10 -15.27
N THR A 15 -29.85 -31.62 -14.67
CA THR A 15 -29.90 -30.29 -14.04
C THR A 15 -29.31 -30.23 -12.62
N LEU A 16 -29.15 -31.38 -11.95
CA LEU A 16 -28.68 -31.45 -10.55
C LEU A 16 -27.16 -31.26 -10.40
N GLY A 17 -26.40 -31.27 -11.50
CA GLY A 17 -24.94 -31.10 -11.50
C GLY A 17 -24.43 -29.66 -11.64
N ALA A 18 -25.32 -28.68 -11.84
CA ALA A 18 -24.93 -27.29 -12.08
C ALA A 18 -24.76 -26.54 -10.75
N SER A 19 -23.55 -26.57 -10.17
CA SER A 19 -23.15 -25.65 -9.09
C SER A 19 -22.42 -24.46 -9.68
N ALA A 20 -23.03 -23.27 -9.62
CA ALA A 20 -22.36 -22.04 -10.03
C ALA A 20 -21.29 -21.68 -8.98
N GLN A 21 -20.05 -21.48 -9.43
CA GLN A 21 -18.99 -20.97 -8.56
C GLN A 21 -19.39 -19.57 -8.07
N LYS A 22 -19.36 -19.37 -6.74
CA LYS A 22 -19.63 -18.06 -6.15
C LYS A 22 -18.33 -17.30 -5.99
N PHE A 23 -18.32 -16.09 -6.54
CA PHE A 23 -17.21 -15.14 -6.45
C PHE A 23 -17.65 -13.93 -5.65
N ALA A 24 -16.73 -13.32 -4.91
CA ALA A 24 -16.94 -12.04 -4.26
C ALA A 24 -15.85 -11.06 -4.63
N LEU A 25 -16.15 -9.78 -4.45
CA LEU A 25 -15.20 -8.69 -4.58
C LEU A 25 -15.06 -7.94 -3.27
N VAL A 26 -13.87 -7.39 -3.07
CA VAL A 26 -13.59 -6.37 -2.06
C VAL A 26 -12.90 -5.20 -2.71
N ASP A 27 -13.00 -4.04 -2.09
CA ASP A 27 -12.18 -2.88 -2.35
C ASP A 27 -11.34 -2.60 -1.10
N MET A 28 -10.10 -3.05 -1.12
CA MET A 28 -9.19 -2.90 0.01
C MET A 28 -8.91 -1.43 0.32
N GLN A 29 -8.83 -0.57 -0.70
CA GLN A 29 -8.62 0.87 -0.50
C GLN A 29 -9.82 1.52 0.18
N TYR A 30 -11.04 1.16 -0.22
CA TYR A 30 -12.26 1.61 0.43
C TYR A 30 -12.32 1.14 1.88
N ILE A 31 -12.07 -0.14 2.16
CA ILE A 31 -12.09 -0.68 3.52
C ILE A 31 -11.10 0.07 4.40
N LEU A 32 -9.84 0.20 3.98
CA LEU A 32 -8.81 0.90 4.76
C LEU A 32 -9.19 2.36 5.06
N LYS A 33 -9.70 3.10 4.07
CA LYS A 33 -10.11 4.51 4.24
C LYS A 33 -11.27 4.71 5.23
N ASN A 34 -12.10 3.69 5.45
CA ASN A 34 -13.22 3.77 6.40
C ASN A 34 -12.83 3.32 7.82
N ILE A 35 -11.55 3.00 8.08
CA ILE A 35 -11.05 2.63 9.40
C ILE A 35 -10.32 3.84 10.02
N PRO A 36 -10.82 4.43 11.14
CA PRO A 36 -10.22 5.63 11.72
C PRO A 36 -8.73 5.50 12.06
N ASN A 37 -8.30 4.31 12.50
CA ASN A 37 -6.90 4.04 12.83
C ASN A 37 -5.97 4.18 11.61
N TYR A 38 -6.47 3.88 10.39
CA TYR A 38 -5.68 4.00 9.16
C TYR A 38 -5.33 5.46 8.84
N GLU A 39 -6.26 6.40 9.08
CA GLU A 39 -6.01 7.82 8.84
C GLU A 39 -4.95 8.37 9.81
N MET A 40 -5.07 8.02 11.10
CA MET A 40 -4.05 8.38 12.09
C MET A 40 -2.67 7.81 11.74
N MET A 41 -2.61 6.58 11.22
CA MET A 41 -1.37 5.98 10.72
C MET A 41 -0.78 6.76 9.54
N ASN A 42 -1.61 7.21 8.60
CA ASN A 42 -1.16 8.04 7.47
C ASN A 42 -0.61 9.39 7.94
N GLU A 43 -1.26 10.07 8.89
CA GLU A 43 -0.77 11.32 9.46
C GLU A 43 0.59 11.16 10.17
N GLN A 44 0.77 10.05 10.89
CA GLN A 44 2.04 9.72 11.53
C GLN A 44 3.16 9.42 10.54
N LEU A 45 2.84 8.78 9.40
CA LEU A 45 3.79 8.54 8.32
C LEU A 45 4.16 9.86 7.62
N GLU A 46 3.19 10.73 7.37
CA GLU A 46 3.39 12.02 6.72
C GLU A 46 4.27 12.94 7.58
N THR A 47 4.03 12.97 8.90
CA THR A 47 4.85 13.73 9.84
C THR A 47 6.32 13.29 9.80
N VAL A 48 6.57 11.98 9.77
CA VAL A 48 7.93 11.43 9.68
C VAL A 48 8.55 11.69 8.32
N SER A 49 7.78 11.53 7.23
CA SER A 49 8.21 11.84 5.87
C SER A 49 8.69 13.29 5.75
N LYS A 50 7.89 14.27 6.23
CA LYS A 50 8.26 15.69 6.23
C LYS A 50 9.52 15.97 7.04
N ARG A 51 9.66 15.36 8.22
CA ARG A 51 10.86 15.50 9.05
C ARG A 51 12.10 15.01 8.30
N TRP A 52 12.03 13.82 7.71
CA TRP A 52 13.15 13.24 6.96
C TRP A 52 13.48 14.00 5.68
N GLN A 53 12.47 14.54 4.98
CA GLN A 53 12.67 15.46 3.87
C GLN A 53 13.47 16.69 4.32
N GLN A 54 13.14 17.26 5.48
CA GLN A 54 13.85 18.41 6.03
C GLN A 54 15.30 18.05 6.43
N GLU A 55 15.53 16.87 6.99
CA GLU A 55 16.88 16.39 7.33
C GLU A 55 17.75 16.24 6.07
N VAL A 56 17.24 15.63 5.00
CA VAL A 56 17.91 15.53 3.70
C VAL A 56 18.17 16.92 3.12
N LYS A 57 17.15 17.79 3.09
CA LYS A 57 17.26 19.15 2.58
C LYS A 57 18.34 19.95 3.31
N THR A 58 18.46 19.78 4.62
CA THR A 58 19.47 20.48 5.43
C THR A 58 20.89 20.11 4.98
N LEU A 59 21.15 18.84 4.61
CA LEU A 59 22.44 18.43 4.07
C LEU A 59 22.68 18.97 2.65
N GLN A 60 21.65 18.99 1.81
CA GLN A 60 21.72 19.57 0.47
C GLN A 60 22.03 21.07 0.52
N ASP A 61 21.31 21.83 1.35
CA ASP A 61 21.53 23.27 1.54
C ASP A 61 22.95 23.53 2.10
N LYS A 62 23.45 22.65 2.97
CA LYS A 62 24.81 22.73 3.51
C LYS A 62 25.85 22.53 2.40
N ALA A 63 25.70 21.50 1.55
CA ALA A 63 26.60 21.26 0.43
C ALA A 63 26.60 22.46 -0.55
N GLU A 64 25.43 23.00 -0.87
CA GLU A 64 25.31 24.19 -1.72
C GLU A 64 26.00 25.40 -1.10
N THR A 65 25.88 25.61 0.21
CA THR A 65 26.55 26.68 0.93
C THR A 65 28.07 26.53 0.89
N LEU A 66 28.58 25.31 1.11
CA LEU A 66 30.02 25.01 1.00
C LEU A 66 30.55 25.28 -0.41
N TYR A 67 29.78 24.89 -1.44
CA TYR A 67 30.12 25.12 -2.84
C TYR A 67 30.17 26.61 -3.19
N LYS A 68 29.15 27.39 -2.81
CA LYS A 68 29.14 28.84 -3.02
C LYS A 68 30.31 29.53 -2.32
N LYS A 69 30.64 29.10 -1.10
CA LYS A 69 31.79 29.61 -0.36
C LYS A 69 33.11 29.27 -1.07
N TYR A 70 33.26 28.04 -1.54
CA TYR A 70 34.43 27.61 -2.30
C TYR A 70 34.64 28.46 -3.56
N GLN A 71 33.57 28.71 -4.32
CA GLN A 71 33.63 29.57 -5.51
C GLN A 71 34.07 31.01 -5.18
N SER A 72 33.51 31.60 -4.11
CA SER A 72 33.86 32.95 -3.68
C SER A 72 35.32 33.07 -3.23
N ASP A 73 35.84 32.05 -2.56
CA ASP A 73 37.19 32.06 -1.98
C ASP A 73 38.26 31.59 -2.99
N LEU A 74 37.87 31.06 -4.15
CA LEU A 74 38.71 30.26 -5.08
C LEU A 74 40.07 30.86 -5.42
N VAL A 75 40.14 32.17 -5.64
CA VAL A 75 41.38 32.88 -6.03
C VAL A 75 42.35 33.07 -4.87
N PHE A 76 41.87 32.94 -3.63
CA PHE A 76 42.66 33.11 -2.41
C PHE A 76 43.16 31.76 -1.84
N LEU A 77 42.72 30.63 -2.39
CA LEU A 77 43.03 29.30 -1.88
C LEU A 77 44.29 28.70 -2.49
N THR A 78 45.09 28.04 -1.67
CA THR A 78 46.18 27.16 -2.14
C THR A 78 45.61 25.87 -2.74
N ALA A 79 46.44 25.12 -3.49
CA ALA A 79 46.01 23.85 -4.09
C ALA A 79 45.50 22.85 -3.03
N GLU A 80 46.17 22.76 -1.88
CA GLU A 80 45.76 21.86 -0.80
C GLU A 80 44.43 22.29 -0.16
N GLN A 81 44.21 23.59 0.02
CA GLN A 81 42.92 24.10 0.52
C GLN A 81 41.79 23.84 -0.47
N LYS A 82 42.04 23.95 -1.78
CA LYS A 82 41.03 23.62 -2.80
C LYS A 82 40.61 22.16 -2.70
N ARG A 83 41.57 21.24 -2.66
CA ARG A 83 41.32 19.80 -2.51
C ARG A 83 40.47 19.50 -1.27
N GLN A 84 40.82 20.07 -0.12
CA GLN A 84 40.07 19.86 1.13
C GLN A 84 38.63 20.36 1.05
N ARG A 85 38.39 21.51 0.40
CA ARG A 85 37.03 22.07 0.21
C ARG A 85 36.20 21.22 -0.73
N GLU A 86 36.79 20.77 -1.83
CA GLU A 86 36.14 19.87 -2.79
C GLU A 86 35.74 18.55 -2.11
N GLU A 87 36.64 17.96 -1.33
CA GLU A 87 36.35 16.74 -0.54
C GLU A 87 35.22 16.96 0.48
N GLU A 88 35.19 18.11 1.16
CA GLU A 88 34.12 18.45 2.11
C GLU A 88 32.75 18.57 1.42
N ILE A 89 32.71 19.19 0.24
CA ILE A 89 31.50 19.33 -0.58
C ILE A 89 31.01 17.95 -1.01
N VAL A 90 31.87 17.17 -1.67
CA VAL A 90 31.52 15.83 -2.18
C VAL A 90 31.05 14.92 -1.05
N LYS A 91 31.74 14.95 0.10
CA LYS A 91 31.33 14.18 1.28
C LYS A 91 29.94 14.58 1.77
N THR A 92 29.62 15.88 1.79
CA THR A 92 28.31 16.37 2.25
C THR A 92 27.20 15.98 1.26
N GLU A 93 27.47 16.05 -0.04
CA GLU A 93 26.53 15.59 -1.10
C GLU A 93 26.28 14.08 -1.01
N GLN A 94 27.32 13.30 -0.78
CA GLN A 94 27.21 11.86 -0.59
C GLN A 94 26.37 11.53 0.64
N GLN A 95 26.60 12.23 1.77
CA GLN A 95 25.79 12.07 2.98
C GLN A 95 24.30 12.37 2.73
N ALA A 96 23.98 13.42 1.96
CA ALA A 96 22.60 13.72 1.60
C ALA A 96 21.96 12.60 0.78
N THR A 97 22.69 12.07 -0.20
CA THR A 97 22.24 10.99 -1.08
C THR A 97 22.03 9.68 -0.31
N GLU A 98 22.98 9.30 0.54
CA GLU A 98 22.88 8.12 1.41
C GLU A 98 21.69 8.24 2.37
N LEU A 99 21.51 9.42 2.99
CA LEU A 99 20.39 9.66 3.90
C LEU A 99 19.04 9.60 3.17
N GLN A 100 18.97 10.17 1.97
CA GLN A 100 17.78 10.09 1.13
C GLN A 100 17.45 8.63 0.75
N GLY A 101 18.46 7.85 0.34
CA GLY A 101 18.29 6.42 0.03
C GLY A 101 17.86 5.61 1.25
N LYS A 102 18.44 5.90 2.42
CA LYS A 102 18.07 5.26 3.68
C LYS A 102 16.60 5.50 4.06
N TYR A 103 16.09 6.72 3.90
CA TYR A 103 14.70 7.04 4.27
C TYR A 103 13.69 6.64 3.20
N PHE A 104 13.98 6.93 1.93
CA PHE A 104 13.01 6.89 0.83
C PHE A 104 13.34 5.86 -0.26
N GLY A 105 14.37 5.02 -0.06
CA GLY A 105 14.66 3.92 -0.96
C GLY A 105 13.52 2.90 -1.03
N PRO A 106 13.55 1.97 -2.01
CA PRO A 106 12.51 0.94 -2.17
C PRO A 106 12.28 0.08 -0.92
N GLU A 107 13.34 -0.14 -0.14
CA GLU A 107 13.33 -0.82 1.17
C GLU A 107 13.79 0.14 2.28
N GLY A 108 13.62 1.45 2.07
CA GLY A 108 13.99 2.46 3.04
C GLY A 108 13.12 2.44 4.29
N GLU A 109 13.53 3.19 5.31
CA GLU A 109 12.85 3.22 6.60
C GLU A 109 11.37 3.65 6.49
N LEU A 110 11.01 4.49 5.52
CA LEU A 110 9.62 4.91 5.32
C LEU A 110 8.74 3.74 4.85
N PHE A 111 9.26 2.94 3.91
CA PHE A 111 8.57 1.77 3.40
C PHE A 111 8.39 0.74 4.51
N GLU A 112 9.45 0.43 5.26
CA GLU A 112 9.37 -0.49 6.38
C GLU A 112 8.37 -0.04 7.43
N ARG A 113 8.39 1.24 7.79
CA ARG A 113 7.50 1.80 8.81
C ARG A 113 6.04 1.73 8.36
N ARG A 114 5.76 2.07 7.10
CA ARG A 114 4.44 1.90 6.50
C ARG A 114 3.98 0.45 6.54
N SER A 115 4.84 -0.48 6.12
CA SER A 115 4.54 -1.92 6.13
C SER A 115 4.21 -2.41 7.54
N LYS A 116 5.05 -2.09 8.53
CA LYS A 116 4.85 -2.48 9.95
C LYS A 116 3.57 -1.91 10.56
N MET A 117 3.19 -0.67 10.21
CA MET A 117 1.98 -0.04 10.73
C MET A 117 0.70 -0.58 10.09
N VAL A 118 0.71 -0.81 8.77
CA VAL A 118 -0.47 -1.20 8.01
C VAL A 118 -0.72 -2.72 8.07
N LYS A 119 0.32 -3.53 8.22
CA LYS A 119 0.21 -4.99 8.19
C LYS A 119 -0.77 -5.58 9.22
N PRO A 120 -0.77 -5.19 10.50
CA PRO A 120 -1.73 -5.72 11.47
C PRO A 120 -3.19 -5.49 11.03
N LEU A 121 -3.47 -4.31 10.48
CA LEU A 121 -4.79 -3.97 9.97
C LEU A 121 -5.17 -4.79 8.74
N GLN A 122 -4.23 -5.01 7.82
CA GLN A 122 -4.44 -5.90 6.67
C GLN A 122 -4.70 -7.34 7.12
N ASP A 123 -4.00 -7.81 8.14
CA ASP A 123 -4.18 -9.16 8.68
C ASP A 123 -5.58 -9.31 9.31
N GLU A 124 -6.08 -8.30 10.03
CA GLU A 124 -7.46 -8.26 10.55
C GLU A 124 -8.50 -8.29 9.42
N ILE A 125 -8.33 -7.44 8.39
CA ILE A 125 -9.22 -7.40 7.23
C ILE A 125 -9.21 -8.75 6.50
N TRP A 126 -8.03 -9.36 6.34
CA TRP A 126 -7.89 -10.67 5.69
C TRP A 126 -8.65 -11.76 6.44
N GLN A 127 -8.57 -11.79 7.77
CA GLN A 127 -9.35 -12.76 8.56
C GLN A 127 -10.84 -12.52 8.41
N ALA A 128 -11.29 -11.26 8.44
CA ALA A 128 -12.70 -10.92 8.23
C ALA A 128 -13.20 -11.39 6.86
N ILE A 129 -12.44 -11.14 5.79
CA ILE A 129 -12.73 -11.63 4.43
C ILE A 129 -12.83 -13.14 4.39
N LYS A 130 -11.85 -13.85 4.99
CA LYS A 130 -11.79 -15.31 4.98
C LYS A 130 -13.00 -15.93 5.69
N GLU A 131 -13.42 -15.36 6.80
CA GLU A 131 -14.60 -15.81 7.54
C GLU A 131 -15.89 -15.59 6.73
N ILE A 132 -16.08 -14.41 6.14
CA ILE A 132 -17.24 -14.10 5.28
C ILE A 132 -17.26 -15.04 4.06
N ALA A 133 -16.11 -15.25 3.44
CA ALA A 133 -15.96 -16.16 2.30
C ALA A 133 -16.34 -17.59 2.65
N SER A 134 -15.87 -18.08 3.80
CA SER A 134 -16.16 -19.43 4.27
C SER A 134 -17.64 -19.63 4.60
N GLN A 135 -18.26 -18.64 5.26
CA GLN A 135 -19.68 -18.68 5.62
C GLN A 135 -20.61 -18.59 4.40
N SER A 136 -20.23 -17.81 3.39
CA SER A 136 -21.03 -17.56 2.20
C SER A 136 -20.79 -18.57 1.07
N GLY A 137 -19.77 -19.42 1.22
CA GLY A 137 -19.34 -20.40 0.22
C GLY A 137 -18.69 -19.77 -1.02
N PHE A 138 -18.00 -18.63 -0.86
CA PHE A 138 -17.22 -18.02 -1.95
C PHE A 138 -15.97 -18.85 -2.21
N GLN A 139 -15.72 -19.19 -3.47
CA GLN A 139 -14.53 -19.93 -3.88
C GLN A 139 -13.33 -19.01 -4.15
N LEU A 140 -13.60 -17.73 -4.38
CA LEU A 140 -12.59 -16.71 -4.66
C LEU A 140 -13.13 -15.33 -4.28
N VAL A 141 -12.27 -14.54 -3.64
CA VAL A 141 -12.49 -13.11 -3.37
C VAL A 141 -11.40 -12.33 -4.11
N LEU A 142 -11.77 -11.38 -4.95
CA LEU A 142 -10.83 -10.53 -5.68
C LEU A 142 -10.86 -9.11 -5.15
N ASP A 143 -9.68 -8.52 -4.97
CA ASP A 143 -9.55 -7.10 -4.66
C ASP A 143 -9.61 -6.27 -5.95
N ARG A 144 -10.68 -5.51 -6.14
CA ARG A 144 -10.84 -4.66 -7.33
C ARG A 144 -9.86 -3.50 -7.36
N SER A 145 -9.30 -3.12 -6.21
CA SER A 145 -8.36 -2.00 -6.11
C SER A 145 -7.01 -2.31 -6.76
N THR A 146 -6.72 -3.59 -7.00
CA THR A 146 -5.47 -4.08 -7.60
C THR A 146 -5.67 -4.95 -8.84
N ALA A 147 -6.82 -5.62 -8.98
CA ALA A 147 -7.06 -6.61 -10.05
C ALA A 147 -7.43 -6.04 -11.43
N GLY A 148 -7.48 -4.71 -11.61
CA GLY A 148 -7.81 -4.10 -12.90
C GLY A 148 -9.24 -4.39 -13.38
N ILE A 149 -10.17 -4.62 -12.45
CA ILE A 149 -11.57 -4.96 -12.75
C ILE A 149 -12.29 -3.69 -13.24
N VAL A 150 -12.66 -3.68 -14.53
CA VAL A 150 -13.39 -2.55 -15.15
C VAL A 150 -14.84 -2.47 -14.67
N PHE A 151 -15.48 -3.64 -14.50
CA PHE A 151 -16.86 -3.74 -14.03
C PHE A 151 -17.07 -5.06 -13.30
N ALA A 152 -17.88 -4.99 -12.25
CA ALA A 152 -18.48 -6.16 -11.64
C ALA A 152 -19.83 -5.77 -11.04
N ASN A 153 -20.71 -6.75 -10.90
CA ASN A 153 -22.00 -6.50 -10.28
C ASN A 153 -21.79 -6.03 -8.82
N PRO A 154 -22.33 -4.87 -8.40
CA PRO A 154 -22.23 -4.42 -7.02
C PRO A 154 -22.75 -5.43 -6.00
N SER A 155 -23.66 -6.33 -6.40
CA SER A 155 -24.21 -7.37 -5.53
C SER A 155 -23.21 -8.42 -5.05
N ILE A 156 -22.04 -8.52 -5.69
CA ILE A 156 -20.97 -9.45 -5.26
C ILE A 156 -19.87 -8.73 -4.48
N ASP A 157 -20.01 -7.43 -4.23
CA ASP A 157 -19.12 -6.66 -3.38
C ASP A 157 -19.45 -6.91 -1.90
N ILE A 158 -18.47 -7.37 -1.14
CA ILE A 158 -18.60 -7.65 0.29
C ILE A 158 -17.83 -6.62 1.14
N SER A 159 -17.36 -5.52 0.57
CA SER A 159 -16.54 -4.53 1.30
C SER A 159 -17.24 -3.95 2.52
N ASP A 160 -18.53 -3.60 2.40
CA ASP A 160 -19.32 -3.10 3.54
C ASP A 160 -19.55 -4.20 4.59
N GLN A 161 -19.74 -5.46 4.17
CA GLN A 161 -19.85 -6.60 5.11
C GLN A 161 -18.55 -6.82 5.90
N VAL A 162 -17.40 -6.61 5.25
CA VAL A 162 -16.09 -6.65 5.92
C VAL A 162 -15.98 -5.51 6.94
N LEU A 163 -16.38 -4.29 6.58
CA LEU A 163 -16.41 -3.16 7.53
C LEU A 163 -17.34 -3.41 8.71
N GLU A 164 -18.57 -3.89 8.46
CA GLU A 164 -19.53 -4.27 9.51
C GLU A 164 -18.95 -5.31 10.46
N LYS A 165 -18.33 -6.36 9.93
CA LYS A 165 -17.70 -7.42 10.72
C LYS A 165 -16.55 -6.91 11.59
N LEU A 166 -15.82 -5.90 11.12
CA LEU A 166 -14.74 -5.23 11.84
C LEU A 166 -15.26 -4.14 12.81
N GLY A 167 -16.57 -3.88 12.85
CA GLY A 167 -17.18 -2.87 13.73
C GLY A 167 -17.18 -1.44 13.17
N TYR A 168 -16.90 -1.27 11.87
CA TYR A 168 -16.87 0.01 11.17
C TYR A 168 -18.05 0.19 10.19
N GLY A 169 -19.08 -0.65 10.29
CA GLY A 169 -20.31 -0.51 9.51
C GLY A 169 -21.00 0.83 9.78
N ARG A 170 -21.62 1.42 8.76
CA ARG A 170 -22.45 2.62 8.97
C ARG A 170 -23.61 2.23 9.89
N ALA A 171 -23.82 2.99 10.96
CA ALA A 171 -25.02 2.83 11.77
C ALA A 171 -26.25 3.01 10.87
N HIS A 172 -27.09 1.98 10.80
CA HIS A 172 -28.42 2.05 10.20
C HIS A 172 -29.38 2.84 11.08
#